data_AF-A0A949LSJ9-F1
#
_entry.id   AF-A0A949LSJ9-F1
#
_cell.length_a   1.000
_cell.length_b   1.000
_cell.length_c   1.000
_cell.angle_alpha   90.00
_cell.angle_beta   90.00
_cell.angle_gamma   90.00
#
_symmetry.space_group_name_H-M   'P 1'
#
loop_
_entity.id
_entity.type
_entity.pdbx_description
1 polymer ?
#
loop_
_entity_poly.entity_id
_entity_poly.type
_entity_poly.pdbx_seq_one_letter_code
_entity_poly.pdbx_strand_id
1 'polypeptide(L)' 'MVERVTEETKKAESPVVIKKYANRRLYNTETSSYVTLDHLCEMVKEGKEFEVHDARTGEDITRSVLTQIIF' A
#
# COMPACT_ATOMS: atom_id res chain seq x y z
N MET A 1 -10.44 -18.78 -20.84
CA MET A 1 -10.97 -18.53 -19.48
C MET A 1 -9.78 -18.04 -18.67
N VAL A 2 -9.86 -16.84 -18.14
CA VAL A 2 -8.73 -15.93 -17.87
C VAL A 2 -7.82 -16.46 -16.77
N GLU A 3 -6.57 -16.79 -17.11
CA GLU A 3 -5.47 -16.92 -16.15
C GLU A 3 -5.03 -15.51 -15.75
N ARG A 4 -5.27 -15.13 -14.50
CA ARG A 4 -4.44 -14.15 -13.78
C ARG A 4 -4.32 -14.61 -12.34
N VAL A 5 -3.51 -15.66 -12.15
CA VAL A 5 -2.95 -16.00 -10.85
C VAL A 5 -2.04 -14.84 -10.47
N THR A 6 -2.36 -14.24 -9.33
CA THR A 6 -1.64 -13.16 -8.66
C THR A 6 -0.17 -13.51 -8.52
N GLU A 7 0.71 -12.64 -9.04
CA GLU A 7 2.16 -12.76 -8.88
C GLU A 7 2.53 -12.66 -7.39
N GLU A 8 2.62 -13.82 -6.73
CA GLU A 8 3.42 -14.01 -5.54
C GLU A 8 4.89 -13.86 -5.93
N THR A 9 5.46 -12.68 -5.68
CA THR A 9 6.91 -12.54 -5.58
C THR A 9 7.28 -12.17 -4.16
N LYS A 10 7.65 -13.20 -3.39
CA LYS A 10 8.59 -13.08 -2.27
C LYS A 10 9.76 -12.19 -2.69
N LYS A 11 9.78 -10.94 -2.22
CA LYS A 11 10.96 -10.08 -2.28
C LYS A 11 11.35 -9.75 -0.85
N ALA A 12 12.61 -10.02 -0.55
CA ALA A 12 13.22 -9.92 0.77
C ALA A 12 12.89 -8.60 1.49
N GLU A 13 12.36 -8.70 2.71
CA GLU A 13 12.39 -7.72 3.83
C GLU A 13 12.42 -6.24 3.43
N SER A 14 11.59 -5.85 2.46
CA SER A 14 11.47 -4.47 2.01
C SER A 14 10.02 -4.05 2.24
N PRO A 15 9.75 -2.92 2.91
CA PRO A 15 8.39 -2.48 3.16
C PRO A 15 7.66 -2.20 1.84
N VAL A 16 6.38 -2.56 1.78
CA VAL A 16 5.54 -2.36 0.59
C VAL A 16 5.38 -0.87 0.33
N VAL A 17 5.85 -0.38 -0.82
CA VAL A 17 5.71 1.03 -1.17
C VAL A 17 4.36 1.30 -1.84
N ILE A 18 3.54 2.12 -1.18
CA ILE A 18 2.23 2.59 -1.60
C ILE A 18 2.34 4.05 -2.01
N LYS A 19 1.92 4.40 -3.22
CA LYS A 19 1.82 5.80 -3.67
C LYS A 19 0.40 6.31 -3.49
N LYS A 20 0.23 7.37 -2.69
CA LYS A 20 -1.07 8.02 -2.50
C LYS A 20 -1.24 9.18 -3.47
N TYR A 21 -2.35 9.17 -4.19
CA TYR A 21 -2.78 10.27 -5.04
C TYR A 21 -3.91 11.05 -4.37
N ALA A 22 -4.06 12.33 -4.75
CA ALA A 22 -5.02 13.27 -4.13
C ALA A 22 -6.49 12.77 -4.13
N ASN A 23 -6.88 11.89 -5.05
CA ASN A 23 -8.24 11.34 -5.17
C ASN A 23 -8.48 10.08 -4.31
N ARG A 24 -7.80 9.94 -3.15
CA ARG A 24 -7.80 8.72 -2.30
C ARG A 24 -7.34 7.44 -3.00
N ARG A 25 -6.78 7.53 -4.22
CA ARG A 25 -6.25 6.37 -4.94
C ARG A 25 -4.90 6.00 -4.32
N LEU A 26 -4.79 4.77 -3.84
CA LEU A 26 -3.56 4.19 -3.33
C LEU A 26 -3.07 3.17 -4.36
N TYR A 27 -1.85 3.34 -4.82
CA TYR A 27 -1.23 2.46 -5.78
C TYR A 27 -0.11 1.68 -5.10
N ASN A 28 -0.28 0.37 -4.99
CA ASN A 28 0.76 -0.50 -4.48
C ASN A 28 1.75 -0.79 -5.61
N THR A 29 3.01 -0.40 -5.40
CA THR A 29 4.08 -0.60 -6.39
C THR A 29 4.66 -2.01 -6.39
N GLU A 30 4.41 -2.79 -5.34
CA GLU A 30 4.80 -4.20 -5.25
C GLU A 30 3.84 -5.08 -6.04
N THR A 31 2.53 -4.98 -5.77
CA THR A 31 1.50 -5.73 -6.50
C THR A 31 1.07 -5.07 -7.80
N SER A 32 1.63 -3.90 -8.11
CA SER A 32 1.27 -3.05 -9.27
C SER A 32 -0.25 -2.87 -9.41
N SER A 33 -0.93 -2.73 -8.27
CA SER A 33 -2.38 -2.77 -8.18
C SER A 33 -2.92 -1.64 -7.30
N TYR A 34 -4.17 -1.25 -7.56
CA TYR A 34 -4.85 -0.28 -6.71
C TYR A 34 -5.35 -0.98 -5.46
N VAL A 35 -5.03 -0.40 -4.31
CA VAL A 35 -5.49 -0.87 -3.01
C VAL A 35 -6.42 0.17 -2.38
N THR A 36 -7.27 -0.28 -1.47
CA THR A 36 -8.13 0.59 -0.67
C THR A 36 -7.49 0.85 0.69
N LEU A 37 -8.05 1.81 1.42
CA LEU A 37 -7.62 2.08 2.80
C LEU A 37 -7.93 0.88 3.72
N ASP A 38 -9.02 0.16 3.48
CA ASP A 38 -9.35 -1.10 4.16
C ASP A 38 -8.26 -2.17 3.96
N HIS A 39 -7.74 -2.31 2.74
CA HIS A 39 -6.68 -3.27 2.46
C HIS A 39 -5.37 -2.91 3.18
N LEU A 40 -5.06 -1.61 3.31
CA LEU A 40 -3.95 -1.16 4.16
C LEU A 40 -4.20 -1.50 5.62
N CYS A 41 -5.43 -1.34 6.12
CA CYS A 41 -5.80 -1.73 7.48
C CYS A 41 -5.59 -3.23 7.73
N GLU A 42 -5.99 -4.07 6.77
CA GLU A 42 -5.71 -5.52 6.80
C GLU A 42 -4.21 -5.79 6.84
N MET A 43 -3.41 -5.11 6.00
CA MET A 43 -1.95 -5.25 6.01
C MET A 43 -1.33 -4.87 7.37
N VAL A 44 -1.77 -3.78 8.01
CA VAL A 44 -1.33 -3.42 9.38
C VAL A 44 -1.68 -4.53 10.37
N LYS A 45 -2.91 -5.06 10.30
CA LYS A 45 -3.39 -6.12 11.20
C LYS A 45 -2.66 -7.44 11.01
N GLU A 46 -2.28 -7.75 9.77
CA GLU A 46 -1.45 -8.90 9.41
C GLU A 46 0.03 -8.74 9.79
N GLY A 47 0.44 -7.55 10.24
CA GLY A 47 1.83 -7.25 10.57
C GLY A 47 2.73 -7.07 9.35
N LYS A 48 2.15 -6.76 8.19
CA LYS A 48 2.91 -6.43 6.97
C LYS A 48 3.41 -5.00 7.03
N GLU A 49 4.70 -4.81 6.81
CA GLU A 49 5.33 -3.50 6.75
C GLU A 49 5.02 -2.82 5.40
N PHE A 50 4.56 -1.58 5.44
CA PHE A 50 4.35 -0.76 4.24
C PHE A 50 4.69 0.70 4.50
N GLU A 51 5.07 1.39 3.44
CA GLU A 51 5.33 2.82 3.41
C GLU A 51 4.35 3.49 2.44
N VAL A 52 3.78 4.61 2.85
CA VAL A 52 2.92 5.44 2.01
C VAL A 52 3.63 6.74 1.69
N HIS A 53 3.86 6.96 0.39
CA HIS A 53 4.47 8.18 -0.14
C HIS A 53 3.44 8.98 -0.94
N ASP A 54 3.41 10.30 -0.76
CA ASP A 54 2.56 11.16 -1.57
C ASP A 54 3.07 11.22 -3.02
N ALA A 55 2.22 10.93 -3.99
CA ALA A 55 2.61 10.90 -5.39
C ALA A 55 2.84 12.29 -6.02
N ARG A 56 2.39 13.37 -5.36
CA ARG A 56 2.63 14.76 -5.78
C ARG A 56 3.89 15.33 -5.17
N THR A 57 4.09 15.17 -3.86
CA THR A 57 5.21 15.79 -3.13
C THR A 57 6.37 14.83 -2.88
N GLY A 58 6.13 13.52 -2.93
CA GLY A 58 7.11 12.50 -2.55
C GLY A 58 7.34 12.39 -1.05
N GLU A 59 6.50 13.03 -0.24
CA GLU A 59 6.63 12.99 1.22
C GLU A 59 6.17 11.65 1.78
N ASP A 60 6.88 11.17 2.80
CA ASP A 60 6.42 10.05 3.62
C ASP A 60 5.21 10.50 4.44
N ILE A 61 4.08 9.88 4.15
CA ILE A 61 2.80 10.08 4.84
C ILE A 61 2.34 8.78 5.50
N THR A 62 3.23 7.78 5.62
CA THR A 62 2.97 6.49 6.25
C THR A 62 2.31 6.68 7.61
N ARG A 63 2.90 7.53 8.45
CA ARG A 63 2.38 7.84 9.79
C ARG A 63 1.00 8.52 9.76
N SER A 64 0.76 9.39 8.77
CA SER A 64 -0.53 10.07 8.59
C SER A 64 -1.62 9.08 8.22
N VAL A 65 -1.34 8.15 7.30
CA VAL A 65 -2.27 7.08 6.90
C VAL A 65 -2.52 6.08 8.02
N LEU A 66 -1.47 5.65 8.74
CA LEU A 66 -1.63 4.79 9.91
C LEU A 66 -2.52 5.43 10.98
N THR A 67 -2.36 6.72 11.23
CA THR A 67 -3.22 7.45 12.17
C THR A 67 -4.69 7.43 11.70
N GLN A 68 -4.95 7.62 10.41
CA GLN A 68 -6.30 7.54 9.83
C GLN A 68 -6.91 6.12 9.83
N ILE A 69 -6.09 5.08 9.98
CA ILE A 69 -6.56 3.69 10.06
C ILE A 69 -6.92 3.31 11.50
N ILE A 70 -6.23 3.89 12.49
CA ILE A 70 -6.38 3.55 13.92
C ILE A 70 -7.43 4.43 14.63
N PHE A 71 -7.59 5.68 14.22
CA PHE A 71 -8.57 6.64 14.73
C PHE A 71 -9.81 6.73 13.84
#